data_AF-W1V010-F1
#
_entry.id   AF-W1V010-F1
#
_cell.length_a   1.000
_cell.length_b   1.000
_cell.length_c   1.000
_cell.angle_alpha   90.00
_cell.angle_beta   90.00
_cell.angle_gamma   90.00
#
_symmetry.space_group_name_H-M   'P 1'
#
loop_
_entity.id
_entity.type
_entity.pdbx_description
1 polymer ?
#
loop_
_entity_poly.entity_id
_entity_poly.type
_entity_poly.pdbx_seq_one_letter_code
_entity_poly.pdbx_strand_id
1 'polypeptide(L)'
;MYSLQARATPKEHHDGIVKSLVSNINELEQISLFNSIQVYKRDLVQVYHSKQCTEPVGPVVDQILFGPWTQDEIDLLALGRTQEQELRKQLC
;
A
#
# COMPACT_ATOMS: atom_id res chain seq x y z
N MET A 1 -0.64 -34.99 4.37
CA MET A 1 -1.27 -34.11 3.36
C MET A 1 -1.55 -32.78 4.05
N TYR A 2 -0.75 -31.75 3.83
CA TYR A 2 -0.99 -30.44 4.46
C TYR A 2 -2.15 -29.77 3.72
N SER A 3 -3.27 -29.57 4.41
CA SER A 3 -4.36 -28.76 3.88
C SER A 3 -3.88 -27.31 3.80
N LEU A 4 -3.88 -26.71 2.61
CA LEU A 4 -3.68 -25.28 2.45
C LEU A 4 -4.91 -24.56 3.00
N GLN A 5 -4.90 -24.26 4.29
CA GLN A 5 -5.96 -23.49 4.94
C GLN A 5 -5.71 -22.00 4.70
N ALA A 6 -6.70 -21.31 4.13
CA ALA A 6 -6.68 -19.87 3.98
C ALA A 6 -6.59 -19.21 5.37
N ARG A 7 -5.70 -18.24 5.52
CA ARG A 7 -5.55 -17.43 6.74
C ARG A 7 -5.80 -15.98 6.39
N ALA A 8 -6.73 -15.34 7.10
CA ALA A 8 -6.95 -13.91 6.98
C ALA A 8 -5.82 -13.15 7.69
N THR A 9 -5.43 -12.01 7.13
CA THR A 9 -4.60 -11.04 7.85
C THR A 9 -5.52 -10.19 8.72
N PRO A 10 -5.36 -10.19 10.06
CA PRO A 10 -6.10 -9.27 10.93
C PRO A 10 -5.94 -7.82 10.47
N LYS A 11 -7.06 -7.09 10.35
CA LYS A 11 -7.06 -5.70 9.88
C LYS A 11 -6.16 -4.79 10.72
N GLU A 12 -6.07 -5.05 12.02
CA GLU A 12 -5.20 -4.33 12.94
C GLU A 12 -3.71 -4.36 12.56
N HIS A 13 -3.22 -5.47 12.02
CA HIS A 13 -1.82 -5.57 11.57
C HIS A 13 -1.57 -4.72 10.33
N HIS A 14 -2.51 -4.72 9.38
CA HIS A 14 -2.47 -3.84 8.22
C HIS A 14 -2.48 -2.36 8.64
N ASP A 15 -3.43 -1.99 9.50
CA ASP A 15 -3.61 -0.60 9.92
C ASP A 15 -2.43 -0.10 10.74
N GLY A 16 -1.74 -0.97 11.49
CA GLY A 16 -0.50 -0.64 12.16
C GLY A 16 0.59 -0.20 11.19
N ILE A 17 0.76 -0.92 10.07
CA ILE A 17 1.74 -0.55 9.03
C ILE A 17 1.36 0.78 8.38
N VAL A 18 0.10 0.96 7.97
CA VAL A 18 -0.37 2.19 7.31
C VAL A 18 -0.13 3.42 8.20
N LYS A 19 -0.39 3.32 9.50
CA LYS A 19 -0.18 4.42 10.46
C LYS A 19 1.29 4.81 10.64
N SER A 20 2.21 3.85 10.55
CA SER A 20 3.64 4.10 10.78
C SER A 20 4.43 4.34 9.51
N LEU A 21 3.86 4.08 8.33
CA LEU A 21 4.64 4.08 7.09
C LEU A 21 5.25 5.46 6.79
N VAL A 22 4.47 6.54 6.92
CA VAL A 22 4.92 7.90 6.63
C VAL A 22 6.06 8.35 7.56
N SER A 23 5.94 8.08 8.87
CA SER A 23 7.00 8.44 9.82
C SER A 23 8.27 7.65 9.54
N ASN A 24 8.14 6.34 9.31
CA ASN A 24 9.29 5.47 9.12
C ASN A 24 10.03 5.80 7.82
N ILE A 25 9.33 6.04 6.72
CA ILE A 25 9.99 6.33 5.44
C ILE A 25 10.71 7.69 5.45
N ASN A 26 10.16 8.68 6.17
CA ASN A 26 10.86 9.95 6.42
C ASN A 26 12.15 9.75 7.22
N GLU A 27 12.10 8.94 8.28
CA GLU A 27 13.28 8.62 9.07
C GLU A 27 14.35 7.93 8.21
N LEU A 28 13.96 6.94 7.40
CA LEU A 28 14.85 6.23 6.50
C LEU A 28 15.48 7.13 5.42
N GLU A 29 14.74 8.14 4.95
CA GLU A 29 15.25 9.16 4.03
C GLU A 29 16.26 10.08 4.74
N GLN A 30 15.94 10.56 5.94
CA GLN A 30 16.80 11.48 6.70
C GLN A 30 18.14 10.85 7.11
N ILE A 31 18.14 9.58 7.54
CA ILE A 31 19.38 8.89 7.91
C ILE A 31 20.27 8.58 6.71
N SER A 32 19.78 8.78 5.48
CA SER A 32 20.53 8.64 4.22
C SER A 32 21.23 7.27 4.07
N LEU A 33 20.64 6.21 4.63
CA LEU A 33 21.20 4.86 4.60
C LEU A 33 21.05 4.20 3.21
N PHE A 34 19.98 4.54 2.49
CA PHE A 34 19.70 3.96 1.18
C PHE A 34 20.23 4.84 0.05
N ASN A 35 20.83 4.22 -0.96
CA ASN A 35 21.26 4.91 -2.18
C ASN A 35 20.10 5.59 -2.91
N SER A 36 18.89 5.02 -2.85
CA SER A 36 17.66 5.65 -3.36
C SER A 36 16.44 5.08 -2.67
N ILE A 37 15.43 5.93 -2.46
CA ILE A 37 14.07 5.54 -2.06
C ILE A 37 13.15 5.76 -3.25
N GLN A 38 12.28 4.79 -3.51
CA GLN A 38 11.36 4.82 -4.65
C GLN A 38 9.99 4.29 -4.22
N VAL A 39 8.93 4.88 -4.77
CA VAL A 39 7.55 4.45 -4.50
C VAL A 39 6.87 4.10 -5.83
N TYR A 40 6.18 2.97 -5.84
CA TYR A 40 5.50 2.43 -7.00
C TYR A 40 4.04 2.15 -6.69
N LYS A 41 3.17 2.40 -7.67
CA LYS A 41 1.76 1.97 -7.65
C LYS A 41 1.62 0.54 -8.16
N ARG A 42 0.42 -0.03 -8.02
CA ARG A 42 0.10 -1.42 -8.39
C ARG A 42 0.28 -1.71 -9.89
N ASP A 43 0.11 -0.71 -10.73
CA ASP A 43 0.32 -0.73 -12.18
C ASP A 43 1.80 -0.53 -12.57
N LEU A 44 2.71 -0.58 -11.61
CA LEU A 44 4.16 -0.39 -11.76
C LEU A 44 4.57 1.04 -12.14
N VAL A 45 3.67 2.02 -12.05
CA VAL A 45 4.04 3.43 -12.24
C VAL A 45 4.90 3.89 -11.06
N GLN A 46 6.09 4.40 -11.36
CA GLN A 46 6.95 5.06 -10.38
C GLN A 46 6.39 6.44 -10.07
N VAL A 47 6.02 6.67 -8.81
CA VAL A 47 5.42 7.93 -8.34
C VAL A 47 6.35 8.74 -7.45
N TYR A 48 7.48 8.15 -7.06
CA TYR A 48 8.54 8.84 -6.35
C TYR A 48 9.89 8.19 -6.63
N HIS A 49 10.93 9.02 -6.73
CA HIS A 49 12.32 8.57 -6.75
C HIS A 49 13.22 9.65 -6.13
N SER A 50 13.84 9.36 -4.99
CA SER A 50 14.64 10.33 -4.23
C SER A 50 15.82 10.95 -4.98
N LYS A 51 16.28 10.34 -6.09
CA LYS A 51 17.35 10.92 -6.94
C LYS A 51 16.83 11.87 -8.02
N GLN A 52 15.53 11.86 -8.27
CA GLN A 52 14.88 12.64 -9.34
C GLN A 52 13.94 13.70 -8.78
N CYS A 53 13.37 13.44 -7.59
CA CYS A 53 12.48 14.34 -6.87
C CYS A 53 13.27 15.33 -6.01
N THR A 54 12.72 16.54 -5.86
CA THR A 54 13.23 17.55 -4.91
C THR A 54 12.46 17.56 -3.60
N GLU A 55 11.21 17.09 -3.64
CA GLU A 55 10.35 16.92 -2.48
C GLU A 55 10.73 15.68 -1.65
N PRO A 56 10.53 15.74 -0.31
CA PRO A 56 10.73 14.58 0.55
C PRO A 56 9.69 13.49 0.27
N VAL A 57 10.03 12.24 0.57
CA VAL A 57 9.16 11.08 0.30
C VAL A 57 7.87 11.09 1.14
N GLY A 58 7.91 11.63 2.35
CA GLY A 58 6.79 11.61 3.30
C GLY A 58 5.49 12.19 2.76
N PRO A 59 5.45 13.47 2.34
CA PRO A 59 4.25 14.08 1.76
C PRO A 59 3.69 13.33 0.55
N VAL A 60 4.56 12.73 -0.27
CA VAL A 60 4.11 11.93 -1.43
C VAL A 60 3.39 10.66 -0.98
N VAL A 61 3.95 9.94 0.00
CA VAL A 61 3.31 8.73 0.56
C VAL A 61 2.04 9.07 1.34
N ASP A 62 2.05 10.17 2.09
CA ASP A 62 0.87 10.65 2.83
C ASP A 62 -0.30 10.93 1.90
N GLN A 63 -0.05 11.66 0.80
CA GLN A 63 -1.04 11.94 -0.23
C GLN A 63 -1.58 10.67 -0.90
N ILE A 64 -0.75 9.64 -1.09
CA ILE A 64 -1.18 8.36 -1.67
C ILE A 64 -2.06 7.56 -0.69
N LEU A 65 -1.74 7.57 0.60
CA LEU A 65 -2.46 6.78 1.61
C LEU A 65 -3.74 7.45 2.10
N PHE A 66 -3.73 8.78 2.21
CA PHE A 66 -4.78 9.55 2.89
C PHE A 66 -5.43 10.62 2.02
N GLY A 67 -4.96 10.78 0.78
CA GLY A 67 -5.58 11.64 -0.22
C GLY A 67 -6.91 11.11 -0.74
N PRO A 68 -7.57 11.89 -1.62
CA PRO A 68 -8.80 11.45 -2.27
C PRO A 68 -8.52 10.27 -3.19
N TRP A 69 -9.49 9.39 -3.28
CA TRP A 69 -9.42 8.24 -4.16
C TRP A 69 -9.58 8.67 -5.62
N THR A 70 -8.77 8.07 -6.48
CA THR A 70 -8.92 8.11 -7.94
C THR A 70 -10.04 7.17 -8.39
N GLN A 71 -10.51 7.34 -9.64
CA GLN A 71 -11.52 6.45 -10.20
C GLN A 71 -11.01 5.00 -10.27
N ASP A 72 -9.75 4.79 -10.65
CA ASP A 72 -9.14 3.45 -10.73
C ASP A 72 -9.13 2.74 -9.36
N GLU A 73 -8.91 3.47 -8.26
CA GLU A 73 -8.95 2.92 -6.90
C GLU A 73 -10.37 2.53 -6.48
N ILE A 74 -11.36 3.34 -6.85
CA ILE A 74 -12.78 3.05 -6.61
C ILE A 74 -13.20 1.79 -7.37
N ASP A 75 -12.84 1.70 -8.64
CA ASP A 75 -13.16 0.56 -9.51
C ASP A 75 -12.49 -0.73 -9.00
N LEU A 76 -11.23 -0.61 -8.54
CA LEU A 76 -10.49 -1.72 -7.95
C LEU A 76 -11.11 -2.20 -6.64
N LEU A 77 -11.61 -1.30 -5.79
CA LEU A 77 -12.35 -1.68 -4.58
C LEU A 77 -13.65 -2.38 -4.92
N ALA A 78 -14.39 -1.90 -5.92
CA ALA A 78 -15.62 -2.54 -6.37
C ALA A 78 -15.36 -3.97 -6.85
N LEU A 79 -14.33 -4.16 -7.70
CA LEU A 79 -13.89 -5.48 -8.15
C LEU A 79 -13.50 -6.39 -6.98
N GLY A 80 -12.72 -5.86 -6.03
CA GLY A 80 -12.29 -6.62 -4.85
C GLY A 80 -13.45 -7.09 -3.98
N ARG A 81 -14.48 -6.24 -3.79
CA ARG A 81 -15.70 -6.62 -3.05
C ARG A 81 -16.48 -7.74 -3.76
N THR A 82 -16.60 -7.67 -5.08
CA THR A 82 -17.26 -8.73 -5.86
C THR A 82 -16.51 -10.05 -5.71
N GLN A 83 -15.18 -10.05 -5.85
CA GLN A 83 -14.35 -11.26 -5.69
C GLN A 83 -14.46 -11.84 -4.27
N GLU A 84 -14.43 -10.99 -3.24
CA GLU A 84 -14.60 -11.42 -1.85
C GLU A 84 -15.95 -12.11 -1.64
N GLN A 85 -17.04 -11.54 -2.17
CA GLN A 85 -18.38 -12.12 -2.06
C GLN A 85 -18.48 -13.49 -2.73
N GLU A 86 -17.92 -13.64 -3.92
CA GLU A 86 -17.90 -14.93 -4.62
C GLU A 86 -17.11 -16.00 -3.86
N LEU A 87 -15.96 -15.63 -3.29
CA LEU A 87 -15.18 -16.55 -2.44
C LEU A 87 -15.93 -16.96 -1.18
N ARG A 88 -16.64 -16.02 -0.53
CA ARG A 88 -17.46 -16.32 0.65
C ARG A 88 -18.57 -17.33 0.33
N LYS A 89 -19.22 -17.23 -0.83
CA LYS A 89 -20.25 -18.19 -1.27
C LYS A 89 -19.70 -19.60 -1.47
N GLN A 90 -18.44 -19.74 -1.89
CA GLN A 90 -17.80 -21.05 -2.09
C GLN A 90 -17.37 -21.75 -0.80
N LEU A 91 -17.32 -21.01 0.31
CA LEU A 91 -16.97 -21.53 1.64
C LEU A 91 -18.19 -21.94 2.48
N CYS A 92 -19.41 -21.67 1.99
CA CYS A 92 -20.69 -22.06 2.56
C CYS A 92 -21.23 -23.32 1.89
#